data_AF-A0A367LVQ2-F1
#
_entry.id   AF-A0A367LVQ2-F1
#
_cell.length_a   1.000
_cell.length_b   1.000
_cell.length_c   1.000
_cell.angle_alpha   90.00
_cell.angle_beta   90.00
_cell.angle_gamma   90.00
#
_symmetry.space_group_name_H-M   'P 1'
#
loop_
_entity.id
_entity.type
_entity.pdbx_description
1 polymer ?
#
loop_
_entity_poly.entity_id
_entity_poly.type
_entity_poly.pdbx_seq_one_letter_code
_entity_poly.pdbx_strand_id
1 'polypeptide(L)'
;RSFELADLPMVFKPQTDLIILNYIANHIIESGAVNRDFVERHVRFAHGAEDIGYGLRPDDPLEKKAKNADKANTWSDIDFKAFAEFVKPYTLERTARESGVPAERLKALAEL
;
A
#
# COMPACT_ATOMS: atom_id res chain seq x y z
N ARG A 1 22.63 13.84 -1.39
CA ARG A 1 22.54 13.90 -2.86
C ARG A 1 21.75 12.68 -3.32
N SER A 2 20.45 12.83 -3.53
CA SER A 2 19.59 11.73 -4.01
C SER A 2 18.80 12.15 -5.25
N PHE A 3 18.26 13.37 -5.25
CA PHE A 3 17.47 13.91 -6.37
C PHE A 3 18.32 14.36 -7.57
N GLU A 4 19.61 14.65 -7.38
CA GLU A 4 20.51 15.10 -8.47
C GLU A 4 20.81 14.02 -9.52
N LEU A 5 20.62 12.73 -9.18
CA LEU A 5 20.89 11.59 -10.06
C LEU A 5 19.62 10.76 -10.35
N ALA A 6 18.47 11.14 -9.80
CA ALA A 6 17.25 10.38 -9.98
C ALA A 6 16.62 10.70 -11.34
N ASP A 7 16.36 9.68 -12.15
CA ASP A 7 15.63 9.85 -13.42
C ASP A 7 14.14 10.16 -13.20
N LEU A 8 13.56 9.60 -12.13
CA LEU A 8 12.17 9.79 -11.72
C LEU A 8 12.07 10.33 -10.28
N PRO A 9 12.50 11.56 -10.00
CA PRO A 9 12.41 12.13 -8.66
C PRO A 9 10.93 12.41 -8.31
N MET A 10 10.47 12.04 -7.13
CA MET A 10 9.09 12.29 -6.71
C MET A 10 9.06 12.82 -5.28
N VAL A 11 8.25 13.85 -5.07
CA VAL A 11 7.90 14.37 -3.73
C VAL A 11 6.42 14.06 -3.54
N PHE A 12 6.09 13.39 -2.45
CA PHE A 12 4.73 12.98 -2.11
C PHE A 12 4.34 13.50 -0.72
N LYS A 13 3.04 13.62 -0.45
CA LYS A 13 2.54 14.05 0.85
C LYS A 13 2.88 13.00 1.93
N PRO A 14 3.19 13.41 3.17
CA PRO A 14 3.47 12.47 4.25
C PRO A 14 2.40 11.38 4.38
N GLN A 15 2.82 10.14 4.69
CA GLN A 15 1.96 8.95 4.87
C GLN A 15 1.24 8.42 3.61
N THR A 16 1.47 9.03 2.44
CA THR A 16 0.83 8.59 1.18
C THR A 16 1.65 7.58 0.39
N ASP A 17 2.82 7.21 0.89
CA ASP A 17 3.60 6.05 0.44
C ASP A 17 2.77 4.74 0.51
N LEU A 18 1.96 4.55 1.56
CA LEU A 18 1.05 3.40 1.66
C LEU A 18 0.10 3.27 0.46
N ILE A 19 -0.38 4.41 -0.05
CA ILE A 19 -1.28 4.45 -1.20
C ILE A 19 -0.51 4.15 -2.48
N ILE A 20 0.70 4.69 -2.62
CA ILE A 20 1.60 4.44 -3.76
C ILE A 20 1.97 2.95 -3.84
N LEU A 21 2.32 2.32 -2.71
CA LEU A 21 2.65 0.90 -2.65
C LEU A 21 1.48 0.01 -3.08
N ASN A 22 0.28 0.28 -2.56
CA ASN A 22 -0.92 -0.48 -2.95
C ASN A 22 -1.29 -0.24 -4.42
N TYR A 23 -1.06 0.96 -4.96
CA TYR A 23 -1.24 1.22 -6.39
C TYR A 23 -0.28 0.41 -7.27
N ILE A 24 1.01 0.33 -6.91
CA ILE A 24 1.96 -0.49 -7.67
C ILE A 24 1.53 -1.96 -7.65
N ALA A 25 1.12 -2.48 -6.49
CA ALA A 25 0.58 -3.84 -6.39
C ALA A 25 -0.67 -4.04 -7.27
N ASN A 26 -1.61 -3.09 -7.26
CA ASN A 26 -2.78 -3.12 -8.14
C ASN A 26 -2.37 -3.10 -9.62
N HIS A 27 -1.43 -2.23 -10.01
CA HIS A 27 -0.94 -2.12 -11.39
C HIS A 27 -0.29 -3.42 -11.88
N ILE A 28 0.54 -4.08 -11.08
CA ILE A 28 1.16 -5.37 -11.41
C ILE A 28 0.08 -6.44 -11.67
N ILE A 29 -1.01 -6.42 -10.89
CA ILE A 29 -2.13 -7.35 -11.05
C ILE A 29 -2.93 -7.04 -12.31
N GLU A 30 -3.34 -5.77 -12.50
CA GLU A 30 -4.18 -5.32 -13.62
C GLU A 30 -3.47 -5.43 -14.98
N SER A 31 -2.15 -5.23 -15.02
CA SER A 31 -1.33 -5.37 -16.23
C SER A 31 -1.00 -6.84 -16.58
N GLY A 32 -1.27 -7.78 -15.66
CA GLY A 32 -0.89 -9.18 -15.84
C GLY A 32 0.59 -9.47 -15.60
N ALA A 33 1.35 -8.54 -15.04
CA ALA A 33 2.79 -8.65 -14.77
C ALA A 33 3.15 -9.52 -13.54
N VAL A 34 2.16 -10.18 -12.92
CA VAL A 34 2.40 -11.09 -11.80
C VAL A 34 3.21 -12.30 -12.26
N ASN A 35 4.36 -12.55 -11.62
CA ASN A 35 5.08 -13.82 -11.76
C ASN A 35 4.31 -14.95 -11.05
N ARG A 36 3.39 -15.59 -11.78
CA ARG A 36 2.47 -16.62 -11.25
C ARG A 36 3.21 -17.80 -10.63
N ASP A 37 4.20 -18.36 -11.34
CA ASP A 37 4.96 -19.53 -10.88
C ASP A 37 5.64 -19.28 -9.53
N PHE A 38 6.22 -18.09 -9.35
CA PHE A 38 6.87 -17.73 -8.08
C PHE A 38 5.83 -17.55 -6.96
N VAL A 39 4.77 -16.78 -7.23
CA VAL A 39 3.72 -16.50 -6.24
C VAL A 39 3.07 -17.79 -5.75
N GLU A 40 2.74 -18.71 -6.66
CA GLU A 40 2.08 -19.97 -6.32
C GLU A 40 2.96 -20.91 -5.47
N ARG A 41 4.28 -20.85 -5.62
CA ARG A 41 5.22 -21.76 -4.95
C ARG A 41 5.81 -21.19 -3.66
N HIS A 42 5.91 -19.86 -3.54
CA HIS A 42 6.78 -19.23 -2.55
C HIS A 42 6.13 -18.10 -1.75
N VAL A 43 4.86 -17.76 -2.00
CA VAL A 43 4.21 -16.62 -1.34
C VAL A 43 2.92 -17.06 -0.64
N ARG A 44 2.69 -16.51 0.56
CA ARG A 44 1.41 -16.56 1.28
C ARG A 44 0.85 -15.16 1.39
N PHE A 45 -0.47 -15.03 1.35
CA PHE A 45 -1.18 -13.77 1.54
C PHE A 45 -1.83 -13.73 2.92
N ALA A 46 -1.82 -12.55 3.54
CA ALA A 46 -2.44 -12.30 4.84
C ALA A 46 -3.04 -10.88 4.85
N HIS A 47 -4.10 -10.69 5.62
CA HIS A 47 -4.75 -9.40 5.86
C HIS A 47 -4.51 -8.95 7.29
N GLY A 48 -3.75 -7.88 7.47
CA GLY A 48 -3.45 -7.31 8.78
C GLY A 48 -4.66 -6.64 9.44
N ALA A 49 -4.62 -6.50 10.76
CA ALA A 49 -5.58 -5.69 11.49
C ALA A 49 -5.42 -4.20 11.13
N GLU A 50 -6.53 -3.53 10.84
CA GLU A 50 -6.59 -2.08 10.63
C GLU A 50 -7.02 -1.35 11.90
N ASP A 51 -6.95 -0.02 11.91
CA ASP A 51 -7.43 0.81 13.03
C ASP A 51 -6.78 0.43 14.38
N ILE A 52 -5.45 0.43 14.36
CA ILE A 52 -4.57 -0.13 15.40
C ILE A 52 -4.02 0.91 16.39
N GLY A 53 -4.48 2.15 16.33
CA GLY A 53 -3.95 3.25 17.14
C GLY A 53 -2.58 3.72 16.66
N TYR A 54 -1.90 4.49 17.53
CA TYR A 54 -0.64 5.18 17.24
C TYR A 54 0.42 4.93 18.34
N GLY A 55 0.17 4.04 19.29
CA GLY A 55 1.08 3.72 20.39
C GLY A 55 1.22 4.84 21.43
N LEU A 56 0.22 5.72 21.55
CA LEU A 56 0.16 6.77 22.56
C LEU A 56 -0.28 6.20 23.92
N ARG A 57 -0.50 7.08 24.92
CA ARG A 57 -1.00 6.65 26.22
C ARG A 57 -2.44 6.12 26.11
N PRO A 58 -2.86 5.14 26.92
CA PRO A 58 -4.21 4.55 26.84
C PRO A 58 -5.36 5.54 27.05
N ASP A 59 -5.10 6.67 27.71
CA ASP A 59 -6.08 7.72 27.93
C ASP A 59 -6.19 8.73 26.79
N ASP A 60 -5.27 8.68 25.82
CA ASP A 60 -5.28 9.53 24.63
C ASP A 60 -6.53 9.27 23.77
N PRO A 61 -7.21 10.31 23.25
CA PRO A 61 -8.39 10.15 22.42
C PRO A 61 -8.18 9.29 21.16
N LEU A 62 -6.98 9.26 20.57
CA LEU A 62 -6.71 8.45 19.38
C LEU A 62 -6.62 6.97 19.74
N GLU A 63 -5.97 6.63 20.86
CA GLU A 63 -5.90 5.25 21.34
C GLU A 63 -7.26 4.71 21.77
N LYS A 64 -8.06 5.53 22.44
CA LYS A 64 -9.43 5.16 22.83
C LYS A 64 -10.36 4.91 21.64
N LYS A 65 -10.09 5.55 20.49
CA LYS A 65 -10.89 5.39 19.27
C LYS A 65 -10.47 4.18 18.44
N ALA A 66 -9.23 3.73 18.59
CA ALA A 66 -8.70 2.59 17.85
C ALA A 66 -9.46 1.30 18.23
N LYS A 67 -9.89 0.55 17.22
CA LYS A 67 -10.61 -0.72 17.43
C LYS A 67 -9.70 -1.87 17.83
N ASN A 68 -8.44 -1.85 17.39
CA ASN A 68 -7.54 -3.01 17.45
C ASN A 68 -6.17 -2.66 18.07
N ALA A 69 -6.08 -1.65 18.93
CA ALA A 69 -4.81 -1.25 19.56
C ALA A 69 -4.13 -2.38 20.35
N ASP A 70 -4.91 -3.25 21.00
CA ASP A 70 -4.43 -4.43 21.74
C ASP A 70 -4.05 -5.62 20.82
N LYS A 71 -4.37 -5.53 19.53
CA LYS A 71 -4.23 -6.62 18.53
C LYS A 71 -3.53 -6.16 17.26
N ALA A 72 -2.75 -5.08 17.33
CA ALA A 72 -2.11 -4.44 16.19
C ALA A 72 -1.27 -5.40 15.32
N ASN A 73 -0.66 -6.42 15.94
CA ASN A 73 0.18 -7.42 15.27
C ASN A 73 -0.56 -8.73 14.95
N THR A 74 -1.83 -8.64 14.56
CA THR A 74 -2.63 -9.81 14.15
C THR A 74 -3.02 -9.72 12.68
N TRP A 75 -3.26 -10.88 12.08
CA TRP A 75 -3.70 -11.01 10.69
C TRP A 75 -4.55 -12.26 10.50
N SER A 76 -5.36 -12.27 9.44
CA SER A 76 -6.01 -13.48 8.94
C SER A 76 -5.38 -13.91 7.63
N ASP A 77 -5.39 -15.21 7.35
CA ASP A 77 -4.99 -15.71 6.04
C ASP A 77 -6.01 -15.32 4.99
N ILE A 78 -5.51 -14.92 3.82
CA ILE A 78 -6.31 -14.65 2.63
C ILE A 78 -5.68 -15.33 1.42
N ASP A 79 -6.41 -15.41 0.33
CA ASP A 79 -5.88 -15.85 -0.95
C ASP A 79 -5.45 -14.65 -1.82
N PHE A 80 -4.82 -14.95 -2.97
CA PHE A 80 -4.43 -13.93 -3.95
C PHE A 80 -5.62 -13.12 -4.45
N LYS A 81 -6.81 -13.74 -4.58
CA LYS A 81 -8.00 -13.07 -5.10
C LYS A 81 -8.50 -12.00 -4.13
N ALA A 82 -8.54 -12.31 -2.84
CA ALA A 82 -8.88 -11.35 -1.80
C ALA A 82 -7.86 -10.21 -1.73
N PHE A 83 -6.56 -10.51 -1.88
CA PHE A 83 -5.53 -9.47 -1.97
C PHE A 83 -5.74 -8.56 -3.20
N ALA A 84 -6.05 -9.15 -4.37
CA ALA A 84 -6.34 -8.40 -5.58
C ALA A 84 -7.55 -7.46 -5.42
N GLU A 85 -8.64 -7.94 -4.81
CA GLU A 85 -9.80 -7.09 -4.51
C GLU A 85 -9.50 -6.01 -3.47
N PHE A 86 -8.59 -6.28 -2.51
CA PHE A 86 -8.15 -5.30 -1.53
C PHE A 86 -7.38 -4.13 -2.17
N VAL A 87 -6.47 -4.41 -3.12
CA VAL A 87 -5.67 -3.35 -3.77
C VAL A 87 -6.40 -2.65 -4.93
N LYS A 88 -7.48 -3.22 -5.45
CA LYS A 88 -8.29 -2.66 -6.54
C LYS A 88 -8.72 -1.20 -6.39
N PRO A 89 -9.08 -0.69 -5.19
CA PRO A 89 -9.47 0.71 -5.03
C PRO A 89 -8.31 1.71 -5.13
N TYR A 90 -7.06 1.25 -5.19
CA TYR A 90 -5.86 2.09 -5.28
C TYR A 90 -5.52 2.34 -6.75
N THR A 91 -6.40 3.05 -7.45
CA THR A 91 -6.24 3.38 -8.87
C THR A 91 -5.16 4.45 -9.07
N LEU A 92 -4.67 4.59 -10.31
CA LEU A 92 -3.72 5.65 -10.67
C LEU A 92 -4.27 7.06 -10.33
N GLU A 93 -5.53 7.32 -10.67
CA GLU A 93 -6.18 8.61 -10.42
C GLU A 93 -6.26 8.94 -8.93
N ARG A 94 -6.72 7.96 -8.12
CA ARG A 94 -6.80 8.12 -6.67
C ARG A 94 -5.43 8.40 -6.06
N THR A 95 -4.44 7.62 -6.48
CA THR A 95 -3.07 7.71 -5.96
C THR A 95 -2.44 9.04 -6.30
N ALA A 96 -2.61 9.53 -7.53
CA ALA A 96 -2.13 10.85 -7.93
C ALA A 96 -2.76 11.97 -7.08
N ARG A 97 -4.08 11.92 -6.89
CA ARG A 97 -4.82 12.91 -6.09
C ARG A 97 -4.37 12.92 -4.63
N GLU A 98 -4.29 11.75 -4.01
CA GLU A 98 -4.01 11.64 -2.57
C GLU A 98 -2.53 11.91 -2.28
N SER A 99 -1.61 11.32 -3.04
CA SER A 99 -0.16 11.51 -2.85
C SER A 99 0.36 12.88 -3.30
N GLY A 100 -0.34 13.54 -4.23
CA GLY A 100 0.15 14.76 -4.89
C GLY A 100 1.24 14.51 -5.94
N VAL A 101 1.57 13.25 -6.23
CA VAL A 101 2.50 12.89 -7.31
C VAL A 101 1.75 12.91 -8.65
N PRO A 102 2.33 13.50 -9.71
CA PRO A 102 1.73 13.44 -11.03
C PRO A 102 1.51 12.01 -11.52
N ALA A 103 0.36 11.77 -12.17
CA ALA A 103 -0.07 10.44 -12.58
C ALA A 103 0.93 9.77 -13.55
N GLU A 104 1.53 10.54 -14.46
CA GLU A 104 2.53 10.03 -15.40
C GLU A 104 3.78 9.50 -14.70
N ARG A 105 4.19 10.11 -13.57
CA ARG A 105 5.35 9.64 -12.79
C ARG A 105 5.02 8.39 -12.00
N LEU A 106 3.83 8.30 -11.43
CA LEU A 106 3.35 7.09 -10.75
C LEU A 106 3.26 5.91 -11.72
N LYS A 107 2.71 6.15 -12.91
CA LYS A 107 2.65 5.13 -13.97
C LYS A 107 4.05 4.69 -14.39
N ALA A 108 4.95 5.63 -14.65
CA ALA A 108 6.33 5.31 -15.01
C ALA A 108 7.05 4.50 -13.91
N LEU A 109 6.81 4.82 -12.64
CA LEU A 109 7.34 4.04 -11.50
C LEU A 109 6.79 2.61 -11.47
N ALA A 110 5.49 2.43 -11.72
CA ALA A 110 4.85 1.12 -11.66
C ALA A 110 5.20 0.21 -12.85
N GLU A 111 5.73 0.77 -13.95
CA GLU A 111 6.15 0.07 -15.16
C GLU A 111 7.65 -0.32 -15.18
N LEU A 112 8.42 0.02 -14.13
CA LEU A 112 9.82 -0.40 -13.95
C LEU A 112 9.94 -1.88 -13.59
#